data_AF-A0A2Z5R132-F1
#
_entry.id   AF-A0A2Z5R132-F1
#
_cell.length_a   1.000
_cell.length_b   1.000
_cell.length_c   1.000
_cell.angle_alpha   90.00
_cell.angle_beta   90.00
_cell.angle_gamma   90.00
#
_symmetry.space_group_name_H-M   'P 1'
#
loop_
_entity.id
_entity.type
_entity.pdbx_description
1 polymer ?
#
loop_
_entity_poly.entity_id
_entity_poly.type
_entity_poly.pdbx_seq_one_letter_code
_entity_poly.pdbx_strand_id
1 'polypeptide(L)' 'MPPLVKTIENGRVTYSLPHRAKVVTDAAGNALFLEYKGRKVADA' A
#
# COMPACT_ATOMS: atom_id res chain seq x y z
N MET A 1 8.75 -7.01 -17.11
CA MET A 1 8.00 -6.88 -15.83
C MET A 1 7.81 -5.39 -15.54
N PRO A 2 6.65 -4.96 -15.01
CA PRO A 2 6.47 -3.57 -14.58
C PRO A 2 7.46 -3.23 -13.46
N PRO A 3 8.08 -2.03 -13.46
CA PRO A 3 8.97 -1.63 -12.38
C PRO A 3 8.19 -1.41 -11.08
N LEU A 4 8.72 -1.87 -9.95
CA LEU A 4 8.14 -1.59 -8.63
C LEU A 4 8.31 -0.10 -8.29
N VAL A 5 7.25 0.52 -7.77
CA VAL A 5 7.27 1.89 -7.28
C VAL A 5 7.72 1.87 -5.81
N LYS A 6 8.76 2.64 -5.51
CA LYS A 6 9.26 2.86 -4.16
C LYS A 6 8.52 4.02 -3.51
N THR A 7 7.92 3.78 -2.35
CA THR A 7 7.27 4.81 -1.53
C THR A 7 7.87 4.78 -0.13
N ILE A 8 7.95 5.93 0.54
CA ILE A 8 8.31 6.02 1.95
C ILE A 8 7.03 6.32 2.73
N GLU A 9 6.60 5.39 3.56
CA GLU A 9 5.38 5.48 4.37
C GLU A 9 5.75 5.29 5.84
N ASN A 10 5.41 6.28 6.69
CA ASN A 10 5.73 6.26 8.12
C ASN A 10 7.21 5.95 8.40
N GLY A 11 8.12 6.43 7.54
CA GLY A 11 9.57 6.19 7.65
C GLY A 11 10.06 4.83 7.15
N ARG A 12 9.18 3.95 6.65
CA ARG A 12 9.55 2.67 6.03
C ARG A 12 9.46 2.74 4.51
N VAL A 13 10.41 2.09 3.84
CA VAL A 13 10.40 1.94 2.38
C VAL A 13 9.48 0.78 2.01
N THR A 14 8.42 1.07 1.25
CA THR A 14 7.52 0.06 0.68
C THR A 14 7.68 0.01 -0.84
N TYR A 15 7.58 -1.19 -1.39
CA TYR A 15 7.61 -1.43 -2.84
C TYR A 15 6.22 -1.91 -3.26
N SER A 16 5.64 -1.23 -4.25
CA SER A 16 4.31 -1.54 -4.77
C SER A 16 4.35 -1.77 -6.28
N LEU A 17 3.54 -2.71 -6.76
CA LEU A 17 3.35 -2.88 -8.20
C LEU A 17 2.47 -1.73 -8.73
N PRO A 18 2.86 -1.06 -9.81
CA PRO A 18 2.01 -0.07 -10.45
C PRO A 18 0.70 -0.72 -10.90
N HIS A 19 -0.40 0.03 -10.80
CA HIS A 19 -1.76 -0.40 -11.14
C HIS A 19 -2.37 -1.50 -10.24
N ARG A 20 -1.80 -1.75 -9.05
CA ARG A 20 -2.42 -2.61 -8.03
C ARG A 20 -2.75 -1.83 -6.77
N ALA A 21 -3.80 -2.25 -6.07
CA ALA A 21 -4.06 -1.79 -4.72
C ALA A 21 -3.01 -2.38 -3.76
N LYS A 22 -2.59 -1.59 -2.78
CA LYS A 22 -1.72 -2.03 -1.68
C LYS A 22 -2.55 -2.22 -0.41
N VAL A 23 -2.14 -3.15 0.44
CA VAL A 23 -2.71 -3.29 1.78
C VAL A 23 -2.08 -2.22 2.66
N VAL A 24 -2.92 -1.41 3.29
CA VAL A 24 -2.50 -0.49 4.35
C VAL A 24 -2.72 -1.19 5.69
N THR A 25 -1.65 -1.30 6.47
CA THR A 25 -1.66 -1.91 7.80
C THR A 25 -1.48 -0.85 8.88
N ASP A 26 -2.05 -1.09 10.06
CA ASP A 26 -1.75 -0.29 11.24
C ASP A 26 -0.33 -0.58 11.79
N ALA A 27 0.06 0.12 12.85
CA ALA A 27 1.35 -0.08 13.51
C ALA A 27 1.49 -1.43 14.22
N ALA A 28 0.37 -2.10 14.53
CA ALA A 28 0.31 -3.43 15.12
C ALA A 28 0.30 -4.56 14.07
N GLY A 29 0.25 -4.23 12.78
CA GLY A 29 0.25 -5.18 11.66
C GLY A 29 -1.14 -5.62 11.19
N ASN A 30 -2.23 -5.05 11.70
CA ASN A 30 -3.58 -5.38 11.25
C ASN A 30 -3.86 -4.73 9.90
N ALA A 31 -4.43 -5.49 8.96
CA ALA A 31 -4.88 -4.98 7.68
C ALA A 31 -6.10 -4.08 7.87
N LEU A 32 -6.03 -2.83 7.42
CA LEU A 32 -7.12 -1.86 7.56
C LEU A 32 -7.93 -1.74 6.27
N PHE A 33 -7.25 -1.53 5.15
CA PHE A 33 -7.91 -1.33 3.87
C PHE A 33 -6.96 -1.52 2.70
N LEU A 34 -7.56 -1.72 1.53
CA LEU A 34 -6.85 -1.66 0.25
C LEU A 34 -6.85 -0.23 -0.27
N GLU A 35 -5.68 0.33 -0.54
CA GLU A 35 -5.52 1.66 -1.13
C GLU A 35 -5.04 1.58 -2.57
N TYR A 36 -5.64 2.36 -3.45
CA TYR A 36 -5.13 2.58 -4.80
C TYR A 36 -5.14 4.07 -5.14
N LYS A 37 -3.99 4.60 -5.58
CA LYS A 37 -3.83 6.03 -5.93
C LYS A 37 -4.38 6.98 -4.85
N GLY A 38 -4.10 6.69 -3.57
CA GLY A 38 -4.54 7.52 -2.43
C GLY A 38 -6.04 7.45 -2.12
N ARG A 39 -6.76 6.46 -2.67
CA ARG A 39 -8.17 6.22 -2.37
C ARG A 39 -8.35 4.84 -1.74
N LYS A 40 -9.18 4.78 -0.70
CA LYS A 40 -9.67 3.51 -0.14
C LYS A 40 -10.55 2.81 -1.18
N VAL A 41 -10.16 1.60 -1.56
CA VAL A 41 -10.84 0.77 -2.57
C VAL A 41 -11.72 -0.29 -1.92
N ALA A 42 -11.28 -0.86 -0.79
CA ALA A 42 -12.02 -1.87 -0.05
C ALA A 42 -11.66 -1.86 1.43
N ASP A 43 -12.61 -2.24 2.29
CA ASP A 43 -12.33 -2.69 3.66
C ASP A 43 -11.67 -4.07 3.61
N ALA A 44 -10.78 -4.34 4.57
CA ALA A 44 -10.08 -5.60 4.72
C ALA A 44 -10.91 -6.62 5.50
#